data_AF-A0A2V8DZV1-F1
#
_entry.id   AF-A0A2V8DZV1-F1
#
_cell.length_a   1.000
_cell.length_b   1.000
_cell.length_c   1.000
_cell.angle_alpha   90.00
_cell.angle_beta   90.00
_cell.angle_gamma   90.00
#
_symmetry.space_group_name_H-M   'P 1'
#
loop_
_entity.id
_entity.type
_entity.pdbx_description
1 polymer ?
#
loop_
_entity_poly.entity_id
_entity_poly.type
_entity_poly.pdbx_seq_one_letter_code
_entity_poly.pdbx_strand_id
1 'polypeptide(L)' 'MAVGLTDVARRLRELIAALDRRAPRVGDVAETGIARDAAVLREKAVNRLAEIGDQTISTPDDPPGRVS' A
#
# COMPACT_ATOMS: atom_id res chain seq x y z
N MET A 1 2.91 -9.25 -17.93
CA MET A 1 3.49 -7.94 -17.61
C MET A 1 4.02 -8.00 -16.19
N ALA A 2 5.30 -7.71 -15.97
CA ALA A 2 5.82 -7.58 -14.62
C ALA A 2 5.38 -6.23 -14.05
N VAL A 3 4.67 -6.22 -12.93
CA VAL A 3 4.29 -4.98 -12.23
C VAL A 3 5.47 -4.58 -11.34
N GLY A 4 6.06 -3.41 -11.59
CA GLY A 4 7.16 -2.91 -10.79
C GLY A 4 6.72 -2.49 -9.39
N LEU A 5 7.63 -2.51 -8.40
CA LEU A 5 7.35 -2.09 -7.03
C LEU A 5 6.78 -0.66 -6.94
N THR A 6 7.23 0.23 -7.84
CA THR A 6 6.71 1.61 -7.96
C THR A 6 5.24 1.64 -8.37
N ASP A 7 4.83 0.79 -9.31
CA ASP A 7 3.43 0.68 -9.75
C ASP A 7 2.54 0.08 -8.65
N VAL A 8 3.04 -0.92 -7.94
CA VAL A 8 2.35 -1.50 -6.77
C VAL A 8 2.16 -0.42 -5.70
N ALA A 9 3.21 0.35 -5.37
CA ALA A 9 3.13 1.41 -4.39
C ALA A 9 2.15 2.52 -4.79
N ARG A 10 2.12 2.91 -6.08
CA ARG A 10 1.15 3.87 -6.59
C ARG A 10 -0.29 3.34 -6.43
N ARG A 11 -0.54 2.09 -6.80
CA ARG A 11 -1.88 1.50 -6.71
C ARG A 11 -2.37 1.33 -5.28
N LEU A 12 -1.47 1.00 -4.35
CA LEU A 12 -1.80 0.93 -2.92
C LEU A 12 -2.18 2.30 -2.35
N ARG A 13 -1.49 3.38 -2.75
CA ARG A 13 -1.87 4.75 -2.36
C ARG A 13 -3.23 5.15 -2.91
N GLU A 14 -3.51 4.83 -4.18
CA GLU A 14 -4.83 5.05 -4.80
C GLU A 14 -5.93 4.30 -4.03
N LEU A 15 -5.67 3.05 -3.63
CA LEU A 15 -6.60 2.23 -2.84
C LEU A 15 -6.88 2.86 -1.48
N ILE A 16 -5.84 3.26 -0.74
CA ILE A 16 -5.99 3.92 0.58
C ILE A 16 -6.83 5.19 0.44
N ALA A 17 -6.52 6.03 -0.54
CA ALA A 17 -7.28 7.26 -0.77
C ALA A 17 -8.76 7.00 -1.11
N ALA A 18 -9.06 5.92 -1.83
CA ALA A 18 -10.44 5.52 -2.12
C ALA A 18 -11.17 5.02 -0.86
N LEU A 19 -10.48 4.27 0.01
CA LEU A 19 -11.02 3.79 1.28
C LEU A 19 -11.25 4.94 2.27
N ASP A 20 -10.33 5.91 2.35
CA ASP A 20 -10.45 7.08 3.24
C ASP A 20 -11.59 8.03 2.83
N ARG A 21 -11.89 8.13 1.53
CA ARG A 21 -13.06 8.90 1.04
C ARG A 21 -14.40 8.25 1.39
N ARG A 22 -14.39 6.97 1.78
CA ARG A 22 -15.61 6.21 2.07
C ARG A 22 -16.07 6.58 3.47
N ALA A 23 -16.93 7.60 3.58
CA ALA A 23 -17.65 7.88 4.81
C ALA A 23 -18.78 6.84 4.99
N PRO A 24 -18.71 5.93 5.98
CA PRO A 24 -19.83 5.04 6.25
C PRO A 24 -21.04 5.86 6.67
N ARG A 25 -22.23 5.52 6.16
CA ARG A 25 -23.49 6.14 6.60
C ARG A 25 -23.79 5.57 7.98
N VAL A 26 -23.56 6.39 8.99
CA VAL A 26 -23.79 6.03 10.39
C VAL A 26 -25.27 5.67 10.57
N GLY A 27 -25.56 4.40 10.88
CA GLY A 27 -26.92 3.92 11.18
C GLY A 27 -27.28 2.57 10.57
N ASP A 28 -26.53 2.08 9.58
CA ASP A 28 -26.84 0.80 8.93
C ASP A 28 -25.94 -0.33 9.45
N VAL A 29 -26.53 -1.35 10.09
CA VAL A 29 -25.79 -2.48 10.70
C VAL A 29 -25.02 -3.26 9.62
N ALA A 30 -25.55 -3.32 8.40
CA ALA A 30 -24.86 -3.92 7.25
C ALA A 30 -23.66 -3.07 6.78
N GLU A 31 -23.72 -1.74 6.91
CA GLU A 31 -22.59 -0.88 6.57
C GLU A 31 -21.44 -0.98 7.57
N THR A 32 -21.70 -1.43 8.80
CA THR A 32 -20.66 -1.65 9.82
C THR A 32 -19.68 -2.75 9.41
N GLY A 33 -20.17 -3.83 8.78
CA GLY A 33 -19.31 -4.91 8.27
C GLY A 33 -18.39 -4.43 7.14
N ILE A 34 -18.96 -3.68 6.18
CA ILE A 34 -18.19 -3.12 5.06
C ILE A 34 -17.18 -2.07 5.55
N ALA A 35 -17.53 -1.25 6.54
CA ALA A 35 -16.61 -0.30 7.15
C ALA A 35 -15.44 -1.00 7.84
N ARG A 36 -15.71 -2.11 8.54
CA ARG A 36 -14.67 -2.93 9.17
C ARG A 36 -13.75 -3.57 8.13
N ASP A 37 -14.31 -4.19 7.09
CA ASP A 37 -13.52 -4.83 6.04
C ASP A 37 -12.68 -3.79 5.26
N ALA A 38 -13.23 -2.60 5.02
CA ALA A 38 -12.51 -1.47 4.45
C ALA A 38 -11.35 -1.01 5.34
N ALA A 39 -11.54 -0.95 6.65
CA ALA A 39 -10.48 -0.60 7.61
C ALA A 39 -9.36 -1.65 7.62
N VAL A 40 -9.71 -2.95 7.63
CA VAL A 40 -8.74 -4.05 7.54
C VAL A 40 -7.98 -4.01 6.22
N LEU A 41 -8.65 -3.73 5.10
CA LEU A 41 -7.99 -3.63 3.79
C LEU A 41 -7.02 -2.44 3.75
N ARG A 42 -7.41 -1.30 4.34
CA ARG A 42 -6.54 -0.12 4.47
C ARG A 42 -5.28 -0.43 5.27
N GLU A 43 -5.41 -1.09 6.43
CA GLU A 43 -4.28 -1.48 7.26
C GLU A 43 -3.29 -2.36 6.49
N LYS A 44 -3.80 -3.38 5.79
CA LYS A 44 -2.97 -4.25 4.93
C LYS A 44 -2.24 -3.46 3.84
N ALA A 45 -2.92 -2.50 3.20
CA ALA A 45 -2.33 -1.67 2.16
C ALA A 45 -1.21 -0.76 2.70
N VAL A 46 -1.39 -0.20 3.90
CA VAL A 46 -0.37 0.60 4.59
C VAL A 46 0.86 -0.25 4.92
N ASN A 47 0.66 -1.44 5.51
CA ASN A 47 1.77 -2.33 5.86
C ASN A 47 2.59 -2.72 4.62
N ARG A 48 1.91 -3.05 3.51
CA ARG A 48 2.62 -3.38 2.26
C ARG A 48 3.39 -2.19 1.68
N LEU A 49 2.88 -0.97 1.83
CA LEU A 49 3.59 0.22 1.38
C LEU A 49 4.88 0.45 2.19
N ALA A 50 4.84 0.19 3.50
CA ALA A 50 6.02 0.25 4.37
C ALA A 50 7.08 -0.80 3.95
N GLU A 51 6.66 -2.05 3.72
CA GLU A 51 7.55 -3.11 3.24
C GLU A 51 8.22 -2.76 1.90
N ILE A 52 7.49 -2.11 0.98
CA ILE A 52 8.04 -1.67 -0.31
C ILE A 52 9.05 -0.53 -0.11
N GLY A 53 8.78 0.38 0.84
CA GLY A 53 9.71 1.43 1.23
C GLY A 53 11.04 0.84 1.72
N ASP A 54 10.97 -0.13 2.63
CA ASP A 54 12.16 -0.80 3.18
C ASP A 54 12.96 -1.54 2.10
N GLN A 55 12.29 -2.20 1.15
CA GLN A 55 12.94 -2.87 0.00
C GLN A 55 13.61 -1.88 -0.96
N THR A 56 13.01 -0.71 -1.17
CA THR A 56 13.57 0.34 -2.03
C THR A 56 14.83 0.95 -1.38
N ILE A 57 14.82 1.13 -0.06
CA ILE A 57 15.97 1.66 0.70
C ILE A 57 17.08 0.59 0.83
N SER A 58 16.69 -0.69 0.90
CA SER A 58 17.61 -1.82 1.03
C SER A 58 18.16 -2.34 -0.29
N THR A 59 17.98 -1.61 -1.40
CA THR A 59 18.72 -1.89 -2.64
C THR A 59 19.98 -1.04 -2.60
N PRO A 60 21.13 -1.53 -2.07
CA PRO A 60 22.39 -0.86 -2.29
C PRO A 60 22.68 -0.92 -3.79
N ASP A 61 22.75 0.25 -4.40
CA ASP A 61 23.52 0.49 -5.61
C ASP A 61 24.98 0.11 -5.30
N ASP A 62 25.33 -1.16 -5.48
CA ASP A 62 26.72 -1.63 -5.47
C ASP A 62 27.21 -1.60 -6.92
N PRO A 63 28.00 -0.58 -7.34
CA PRO A 63 28.71 -0.65 -8.60
C PRO A 63 29.83 -1.70 -8.48
N PRO A 64 29.89 -2.72 -9.38
CA PRO A 64 31.00 -3.65 -9.37
C PRO A 64 32.29 -2.88 -9.65
N GLY A 65 33.27 -3.10 -8.78
CA GLY A 65 34.49 -2.31 -8.65
C GLY A 65 35.20 -1.96 -9.95
N ARG A 66 35.64 -0.70 -10.05
CA ARG A 66 36.88 -0.41 -10.76
C ARG A 66 38.04 -0.87 -9.87
N VAL A 67 38.50 -2.08 -10.14
CA VAL A 67 39.88 -2.45 -9.83
C VAL A 67 40.80 -1.70 -10.80
N SER A 68 41.73 -0.96 -10.19
CA SER A 68 43.00 -0.39 -10.64
C SER A 68 43.17 0.04 -12.10
#